data_AF-A0A2K4ZGM9-F1
#
_entry.id   AF-A0A2K4ZGM9-F1
#
_cell.length_a   1.000
_cell.length_b   1.000
_cell.length_c   1.000
_cell.angle_alpha   90.00
_cell.angle_beta   90.00
_cell.angle_gamma   90.00
#
_symmetry.space_group_name_H-M   'P 1'
#
loop_
_entity.id
_entity.type
_entity.pdbx_description
1 polymer ?
#
loop_
_entity_poly.entity_id
_entity_poly.type
_entity_poly.pdbx_seq_one_letter_code
_entity_poly.pdbx_strand_id
1 'polypeptide(L)'
;MYYPDDFYCEPSEFEMQVEEFKESLAKSIKSEFLEEMERLKAENRKLQGIKDNFEQVKRDYERKKMECDRMMREAENNAKRMRVEELMKRFQTFFWRPSWEYLYGPKCDKCDKSRRIEVTLPSGNKVKDECECDKSRMKVMVPEKMVRYELADRDRGIAAWYTACGKEGERYYKLDYAGTVFAEKNLVVPGTSFDVLEKQENQNSLLFSTREECLAYCEYLNEKNLVPMDTIYECDGTVWKSEEE
;
A
#
# COMPACT_ATOMS: atom_id res chain seq x y z
N MET A 1 -86.90 -59.49 64.62
CA MET A 1 -86.41 -59.75 63.25
C MET A 1 -85.29 -58.77 62.97
N TYR A 2 -84.04 -59.23 63.11
CA TYR A 2 -82.84 -58.51 62.66
C TYR A 2 -81.79 -59.60 62.45
N TYR A 3 -81.39 -59.81 61.19
CA TYR A 3 -80.35 -60.76 60.81
C TYR A 3 -78.98 -60.12 61.03
N PRO A 4 -78.05 -60.75 61.76
CA PRO A 4 -76.63 -60.54 61.54
C PRO A 4 -76.15 -61.67 60.62
N ASP A 5 -76.09 -61.39 59.33
CA ASP A 5 -75.51 -62.28 58.32
C ASP A 5 -73.99 -62.03 58.28
N ASP A 6 -73.29 -62.39 59.36
CA ASP A 6 -71.83 -62.56 59.37
C ASP A 6 -71.53 -63.99 58.88
N PHE A 7 -71.84 -64.27 57.62
CA PHE A 7 -71.30 -65.43 56.94
C PHE A 7 -69.90 -65.04 56.45
N TYR A 8 -68.90 -65.38 57.25
CA TYR A 8 -67.51 -65.45 56.78
C TYR A 8 -67.47 -66.42 55.59
N CYS A 9 -67.54 -65.90 54.37
CA CYS A 9 -67.21 -66.66 53.17
C CYS A 9 -65.70 -66.83 53.14
N GLU A 10 -65.22 -67.98 53.61
CA GLU A 10 -63.85 -68.41 53.30
C GLU A 10 -63.72 -68.55 51.77
N PRO A 11 -62.75 -67.86 51.14
CA PRO A 11 -62.55 -67.93 49.71
C PRO A 11 -62.36 -69.38 49.26
N SER A 12 -62.99 -69.79 48.16
CA SER A 12 -62.76 -71.13 47.61
C SER A 12 -61.30 -71.27 47.12
N GLU A 13 -60.74 -72.48 47.13
CA GLU A 13 -59.38 -72.73 46.61
C GLU A 13 -59.17 -72.16 45.20
N PHE A 14 -60.21 -72.18 44.37
CA PHE A 14 -60.18 -71.61 43.03
C PHE A 14 -60.07 -70.07 43.06
N GLU A 15 -60.81 -69.40 43.94
CA GLU A 15 -60.72 -67.94 44.11
C GLU A 15 -59.34 -67.52 44.64
N MET A 16 -58.74 -68.29 45.56
CA MET A 16 -57.37 -68.07 46.00
C MET A 16 -56.36 -68.18 44.85
N GLN A 17 -56.48 -69.21 44.00
CA GLN A 17 -55.62 -69.39 42.83
C GLN A 17 -55.78 -68.26 41.80
N VAL A 18 -57.00 -67.75 41.62
CA VAL A 18 -57.27 -66.63 40.71
C VAL A 18 -56.66 -65.33 41.23
N GLU A 19 -56.78 -65.04 42.54
CA GLU A 19 -56.14 -63.85 43.12
C GLU A 19 -54.61 -63.95 43.13
N GLU A 20 -54.06 -65.13 43.42
CA GLU A 20 -52.62 -65.37 43.36
C GLU A 20 -52.07 -65.23 41.93
N PHE A 21 -52.84 -65.69 40.93
CA PHE A 21 -52.51 -65.47 39.51
C PHE A 21 -52.60 -63.99 39.11
N LYS A 22 -53.64 -63.26 39.55
CA LYS A 22 -53.77 -61.82 39.30
C LYS A 22 -52.62 -61.03 39.95
N GLU A 23 -52.24 -61.35 41.18
CA GLU A 23 -51.10 -60.72 41.85
C GLU A 23 -49.78 -61.05 41.17
N SER A 24 -49.57 -62.30 40.77
CA SER A 24 -48.41 -62.75 40.01
C SER A 24 -48.29 -62.00 38.68
N LEU A 25 -49.39 -61.95 37.92
CA LEU A 25 -49.46 -61.24 36.64
C LEU A 25 -49.25 -59.73 36.82
N ALA A 26 -49.88 -59.13 37.83
CA ALA A 26 -49.71 -57.71 38.14
C ALA A 26 -48.28 -57.39 38.56
N LYS A 27 -47.62 -58.26 39.35
CA LYS A 27 -46.21 -58.12 39.72
C LYS A 27 -45.31 -58.25 38.49
N SER A 28 -45.51 -59.26 37.65
CA SER A 28 -44.71 -59.50 36.43
C SER A 28 -44.80 -58.32 35.45
N ILE A 29 -46.02 -57.87 35.17
CA ILE A 29 -46.27 -56.73 34.29
C ILE A 29 -45.61 -55.47 34.90
N LYS A 30 -45.79 -55.24 36.20
CA LYS A 30 -45.20 -54.08 36.88
C LYS A 30 -43.67 -54.12 36.88
N SER A 31 -43.05 -55.29 37.04
CA SER A 31 -41.58 -55.42 36.96
C SER A 31 -41.07 -55.18 35.55
N GLU A 32 -41.71 -55.74 34.51
CA GLU A 32 -41.30 -55.54 33.12
C GLU A 32 -41.41 -54.06 32.71
N PHE A 33 -42.52 -53.39 33.07
CA PHE A 33 -42.68 -51.96 32.82
C PHE A 33 -41.64 -51.11 33.56
N LEU A 34 -41.28 -51.48 34.79
CA LEU A 34 -40.25 -50.78 35.56
C LEU A 34 -38.86 -50.96 34.95
N GLU A 35 -38.52 -52.17 34.52
CA GLU A 35 -37.24 -52.46 33.86
C GLU A 35 -37.10 -51.71 32.54
N GLU A 36 -38.15 -51.69 31.71
CA GLU A 36 -38.11 -50.93 30.46
C GLU A 36 -38.10 -49.41 30.69
N MET A 37 -38.80 -48.91 31.71
CA MET A 37 -38.69 -47.50 32.10
C MET A 37 -37.27 -47.11 32.51
N GLU A 38 -36.57 -47.95 33.27
CA GLU A 38 -35.17 -47.68 33.64
C GLU A 38 -34.23 -47.81 32.45
N ARG A 39 -34.47 -48.77 31.54
CA ARG A 39 -33.72 -48.87 30.28
C ARG A 39 -33.87 -47.62 29.42
N LEU A 40 -35.11 -47.15 29.23
CA LEU A 40 -35.41 -45.92 28.49
C LEU A 40 -34.80 -44.68 29.13
N LYS A 41 -34.82 -44.56 30.47
CA LYS A 41 -34.13 -43.47 31.18
C LYS A 41 -32.63 -43.50 30.95
N ALA A 42 -32.00 -44.67 30.98
CA ALA A 42 -30.57 -44.81 30.75
C ALA A 42 -30.18 -44.46 29.31
N GLU A 43 -30.99 -44.87 28.34
CA GLU A 43 -30.78 -44.54 26.92
C GLU A 43 -30.98 -43.05 26.65
N ASN A 44 -32.01 -42.43 27.23
CA ASN A 44 -32.25 -41.00 27.11
C ASN A 44 -31.08 -40.17 27.67
N ARG A 45 -30.51 -40.57 28.82
CA ARG A 45 -29.29 -39.94 29.35
C ARG A 45 -28.10 -40.03 28.38
N LYS A 46 -27.90 -41.18 27.72
CA LYS A 46 -26.85 -41.34 26.70
C LYS A 46 -27.10 -40.44 25.50
N LEU A 47 -28.33 -40.38 25.01
CA LEU A 47 -28.72 -39.53 23.88
C LEU A 47 -28.52 -38.04 24.20
N GLN A 48 -28.83 -37.62 25.43
CA GLN A 48 -28.57 -36.25 25.89
C GLN A 48 -27.07 -35.92 25.85
N GLY A 49 -26.22 -36.81 26.35
CA GLY A 49 -24.76 -36.63 26.30
C GLY A 49 -24.20 -36.60 24.87
N ILE A 50 -24.76 -37.43 23.97
CA ILE A 50 -24.40 -37.41 22.54
C ILE A 50 -24.81 -36.07 21.92
N LYS A 51 -26.00 -35.56 22.23
CA LYS A 51 -26.50 -34.28 21.73
C LYS A 51 -25.57 -33.13 22.15
N ASP A 52 -25.20 -33.07 23.42
CA ASP A 52 -24.32 -32.01 23.94
C ASP A 52 -22.93 -32.04 23.25
N ASN A 53 -22.39 -33.24 23.04
CA ASN A 53 -21.15 -33.43 22.28
C ASN A 53 -21.28 -32.96 20.82
N PHE A 54 -22.39 -33.28 20.14
CA PHE A 54 -22.64 -32.81 18.77
C PHE A 54 -22.77 -31.29 18.70
N GLU A 55 -23.43 -30.67 19.66
CA GLU A 55 -23.53 -29.20 19.75
C GLU A 55 -22.18 -28.54 20.01
N GLN A 56 -21.30 -29.19 20.79
CA GLN A 56 -19.93 -28.73 20.98
C GLN A 56 -19.11 -28.85 19.69
N VAL A 57 -19.15 -30.01 19.02
CA VAL A 57 -18.45 -30.22 17.74
C VAL A 57 -18.92 -29.22 16.68
N LYS A 58 -20.22 -28.93 16.62
CA LYS A 58 -20.77 -27.93 15.69
C LYS A 58 -20.19 -26.53 15.95
N ARG A 59 -20.16 -26.11 17.22
CA ARG A 59 -19.57 -24.82 17.62
C ARG A 59 -18.08 -24.75 17.31
N ASP A 60 -17.33 -25.82 17.54
CA ASP A 60 -15.91 -25.86 17.23
C ASP A 60 -15.65 -25.86 15.73
N TYR A 61 -16.48 -26.54 14.94
CA TYR A 61 -16.43 -26.50 13.48
C TYR A 61 -16.72 -25.09 12.95
N GLU A 62 -17.77 -24.43 13.44
CA GLU A 62 -18.09 -23.05 13.07
C GLU A 62 -16.94 -22.09 13.41
N ARG A 63 -16.33 -22.25 14.59
CA ARG A 63 -15.17 -21.45 15.01
C ARG A 63 -13.97 -21.66 14.09
N LYS A 64 -13.62 -22.91 13.78
CA LYS A 64 -12.51 -23.23 12.87
C LYS A 64 -12.78 -22.71 11.46
N LYS A 65 -14.01 -22.79 10.98
CA LYS A 65 -14.41 -22.22 9.69
C LYS A 65 -14.17 -20.71 9.66
N MET A 66 -14.64 -19.98 10.68
CA MET A 66 -14.42 -18.53 10.79
C MET A 66 -12.93 -18.18 10.85
N GLU A 67 -12.12 -18.98 11.56
CA GLU A 67 -10.68 -18.80 11.64
C GLU A 67 -9.98 -19.03 10.30
N CYS A 68 -10.33 -20.09 9.58
CA CYS A 68 -9.85 -20.32 8.21
C CYS A 68 -10.24 -19.17 7.28
N ASP A 69 -11.49 -18.71 7.31
CA ASP A 69 -11.96 -17.58 6.50
C ASP A 69 -11.24 -16.28 6.84
N ARG A 70 -10.85 -16.07 8.10
CA ARG A 70 -10.03 -14.94 8.52
C ARG A 70 -8.61 -15.06 7.97
N MET A 71 -7.97 -16.22 8.13
CA MET A 71 -6.61 -16.46 7.64
C MET A 71 -6.51 -16.32 6.11
N MET A 72 -7.50 -16.83 5.37
CA MET A 72 -7.54 -16.67 3.90
C MET A 72 -7.61 -15.19 3.52
N ARG A 73 -8.50 -14.42 4.14
CA ARG A 73 -8.60 -12.97 3.89
C ARG A 73 -7.33 -12.22 4.24
N GLU A 74 -6.68 -12.59 5.34
CA GLU A 74 -5.42 -12.00 5.75
C GLU A 74 -4.29 -12.31 4.75
N ALA A 75 -4.19 -13.56 4.30
CA ALA A 75 -3.24 -13.96 3.27
C ALA A 75 -3.48 -13.22 1.94
N GLU A 76 -4.73 -13.10 1.49
CA GLU A 76 -5.09 -12.32 0.30
C GLU A 76 -4.71 -10.84 0.44
N ASN A 77 -5.00 -10.24 1.61
CA ASN A 77 -4.67 -8.85 1.88
C ASN A 77 -3.15 -8.63 1.90
N ASN A 78 -2.40 -9.55 2.51
CA ASN A 78 -0.94 -9.50 2.53
C ASN A 78 -0.36 -9.62 1.11
N ALA A 79 -0.87 -10.53 0.28
CA ALA A 79 -0.45 -10.68 -1.11
C ALA A 79 -0.75 -9.40 -1.94
N LYS A 80 -1.94 -8.81 -1.76
CA LYS A 80 -2.29 -7.53 -2.40
C LYS A 80 -1.36 -6.40 -1.94
N ARG A 81 -1.06 -6.32 -0.64
CA ARG A 81 -0.15 -5.30 -0.08
C ARG A 81 1.25 -5.43 -0.65
N MET A 82 1.82 -6.64 -0.68
CA MET A 82 3.14 -6.88 -1.26
C MET A 82 3.21 -6.44 -2.73
N ARG A 83 2.20 -6.79 -3.53
CA ARG A 83 2.12 -6.35 -4.93
C ARG A 83 2.07 -4.82 -5.07
N VAL A 84 1.34 -4.14 -4.19
CA VAL A 84 1.29 -2.67 -4.18
C VAL A 84 2.63 -2.06 -3.77
N GLU A 85 3.30 -2.61 -2.76
CA GLU A 85 4.64 -2.17 -2.33
C GLU A 85 5.67 -2.30 -3.46
N GLU A 86 5.68 -3.43 -4.17
CA GLU A 86 6.53 -3.64 -5.35
C GLU A 86 6.24 -2.63 -6.46
N LEU A 87 4.96 -2.37 -6.75
CA LEU A 87 4.54 -1.39 -7.76
C LEU A 87 4.95 0.03 -7.38
N MET A 88 4.78 0.41 -6.11
CA MET A 88 5.14 1.73 -5.60
C MET A 88 6.65 1.92 -5.52
N LYS A 89 7.42 0.85 -5.27
CA LYS A 89 8.88 0.87 -5.34
C LYS A 89 9.39 1.02 -6.77
N ARG A 90 8.74 0.35 -7.74
CA ARG A 90 9.07 0.45 -9.17
C ARG A 90 8.73 1.84 -9.73
N PHE A 91 7.58 2.39 -9.36
CA PHE A 91 7.13 3.71 -9.80
C PHE A 91 7.08 4.65 -8.60
N GLN A 92 8.24 5.11 -8.15
CA GLN A 92 8.35 5.99 -6.98
C GLN A 92 7.56 7.30 -7.18
N THR A 93 7.22 7.99 -6.10
CA THR A 93 6.51 9.28 -6.22
C THR A 93 7.36 10.33 -6.95
N PHE A 94 8.67 10.30 -6.73
CA PHE A 94 9.62 11.25 -7.28
C PHE A 94 10.75 10.56 -8.03
N PHE A 95 11.21 11.21 -9.08
CA PHE A 95 12.44 10.89 -9.79
C PHE A 95 13.19 12.17 -10.11
N TRP A 96 14.41 12.02 -10.61
CA TRP A 96 15.27 13.11 -11.03
C TRP A 96 15.58 12.98 -12.50
N ARG A 97 15.54 14.09 -13.23
CA ARG A 97 15.98 14.11 -14.63
C ARG A 97 17.07 15.16 -14.85
N PRO A 98 17.97 14.94 -15.81
CA PRO A 98 18.88 15.98 -16.25
C PRO A 98 18.08 17.07 -16.98
N SER A 99 18.17 18.29 -16.49
CA SER A 99 17.67 19.50 -17.13
C SER A 99 18.80 20.51 -17.27
N TRP A 100 18.53 21.69 -17.80
CA TRP A 100 19.52 22.76 -17.90
C TRP A 100 18.96 24.07 -17.35
N GLU A 101 19.85 24.86 -16.76
CA GLU A 101 19.61 26.22 -16.31
C GLU A 101 20.64 27.17 -16.94
N TYR A 102 20.30 28.46 -17.03
CA TYR A 102 21.26 29.49 -17.43
C TYR A 102 21.95 30.07 -16.20
N LEU A 103 23.20 29.66 -15.98
CA LEU A 103 24.04 30.18 -14.91
C LEU A 103 25.16 31.04 -15.49
N TYR A 104 25.80 31.79 -14.59
CA TYR A 104 26.81 32.78 -14.92
C TYR A 104 28.06 32.53 -14.08
N GLY A 105 29.20 33.00 -14.58
CA GLY A 105 30.41 33.14 -13.78
C GLY A 105 30.32 34.28 -12.75
N PRO A 106 31.38 34.50 -11.96
CA PRO A 106 31.43 35.53 -10.93
C PRO A 106 30.99 36.90 -11.44
N LYS A 107 30.16 37.59 -10.66
CA LYS A 107 29.69 38.94 -10.98
C LYS A 107 30.77 39.97 -10.61
N CYS A 108 30.93 41.01 -11.43
CA CYS A 108 31.81 42.13 -11.10
C CYS A 108 31.08 43.27 -10.37
N ASP A 109 31.86 44.12 -9.69
CA ASP A 109 31.35 45.27 -8.93
C ASP A 109 30.92 46.47 -9.80
N LYS A 110 31.21 46.42 -11.11
CA LYS A 110 30.98 47.55 -12.05
C LYS A 110 29.58 47.57 -12.66
N CYS A 111 28.78 46.52 -12.45
CA CYS A 111 27.50 46.33 -13.12
C CYS A 111 26.32 46.18 -12.16
N ASP A 112 25.12 46.48 -12.64
CA ASP A 112 23.88 46.29 -11.91
C ASP A 112 23.48 44.80 -11.78
N LYS A 113 22.34 44.52 -11.15
CA LYS A 113 21.81 43.16 -10.96
C LYS A 113 21.49 42.42 -12.25
N SER A 114 21.38 43.12 -13.38
CA SER A 114 21.16 42.54 -14.70
C SER A 114 22.45 42.50 -15.52
N ARG A 115 23.61 42.66 -14.87
CA ARG A 115 24.94 42.73 -15.46
C ARG A 115 25.05 43.82 -16.53
N ARG A 116 24.41 44.97 -16.30
CA ARG A 116 24.49 46.16 -17.17
C ARG A 116 25.27 47.29 -16.53
N ILE A 117 25.98 48.06 -17.34
CA ILE A 117 26.76 49.24 -16.93
C ILE A 117 26.00 50.49 -17.38
N GLU A 118 25.75 51.43 -16.48
CA GLU A 118 25.14 52.72 -16.85
C GLU A 118 26.23 53.64 -17.41
N VAL A 119 26.07 54.05 -18.68
CA VAL A 119 26.97 54.94 -19.40
C VAL A 119 26.24 56.23 -19.71
N THR A 120 26.86 57.37 -19.40
CA THR A 120 26.33 58.69 -19.79
C THR A 120 26.93 59.09 -21.13
N LEU A 121 26.09 59.22 -22.15
CA LEU A 121 26.50 59.66 -23.48
C LEU A 121 26.90 61.14 -23.46
N PRO A 122 27.70 61.62 -24.43
CA PRO A 122 28.02 63.05 -24.57
C PRO A 122 26.80 63.96 -24.67
N SER A 123 25.65 63.43 -25.08
CA SER A 123 24.36 64.14 -25.12
C SER A 123 23.69 64.32 -23.75
N GLY A 124 24.26 63.78 -22.68
CA GLY A 124 23.69 63.76 -21.33
C GLY A 124 22.70 62.62 -21.08
N ASN A 125 22.34 61.84 -22.10
CA ASN A 125 21.47 60.68 -21.96
C ASN A 125 22.20 59.52 -21.27
N LYS A 126 21.50 58.83 -20.38
CA LYS A 126 21.98 57.59 -19.76
C LYS A 126 21.52 56.38 -20.57
N VAL A 127 22.46 55.49 -20.90
CA VAL A 127 22.20 54.22 -21.59
C VAL A 127 22.79 53.08 -20.79
N LYS A 128 22.28 51.86 -21.00
CA LYS A 128 22.81 50.64 -20.40
C LYS A 128 23.64 49.89 -21.43
N ASP A 129 24.89 49.62 -21.09
CA ASP A 129 25.80 48.78 -21.88
C ASP A 129 25.96 47.39 -21.26
N GLU A 130 26.36 46.40 -22.05
CA GLU A 130 26.56 45.03 -21.57
C GLU A 130 27.87 44.92 -20.78
N CYS A 131 27.83 44.33 -19.59
CA CYS A 131 29.06 44.05 -18.87
C CYS A 131 29.76 42.82 -19.44
N GLU A 132 31.10 42.79 -19.41
CA GLU A 132 31.86 41.60 -19.78
C GLU A 132 31.49 40.37 -18.95
N CYS A 133 31.12 40.54 -17.68
CA CYS A 133 30.67 39.43 -16.84
C CYS A 133 29.29 38.88 -17.25
N ASP A 134 28.53 39.50 -18.16
CA ASP A 134 27.30 38.92 -18.72
C ASP A 134 27.61 37.82 -19.75
N LYS A 135 28.79 37.90 -20.40
CA LYS A 135 29.24 36.93 -21.41
C LYS A 135 29.60 35.56 -20.82
N SER A 136 29.67 35.45 -19.51
CA SER A 136 29.87 34.16 -18.81
C SER A 136 28.59 33.34 -18.66
N ARG A 137 27.47 33.78 -19.26
CA ARG A 137 26.23 33.01 -19.30
C ARG A 137 26.43 31.70 -20.06
N MET A 138 26.23 30.57 -19.38
CA MET A 138 26.31 29.24 -19.99
C MET A 138 25.11 28.38 -19.59
N LYS A 139 24.84 27.35 -20.41
CA LYS A 139 23.87 26.31 -20.06
C LYS A 139 24.56 25.31 -19.15
N VAL A 140 24.05 25.18 -17.93
CA VAL A 140 24.58 24.24 -16.94
C VAL A 140 23.53 23.17 -16.70
N MET A 141 23.94 21.91 -16.84
CA MET A 141 23.09 20.77 -16.54
C MET A 141 22.89 20.66 -15.03
N VAL A 142 21.64 20.55 -14.62
CA VAL A 142 21.23 20.46 -13.21
C VAL A 142 20.14 19.40 -13.04
N PRO A 143 20.08 18.73 -11.88
CA PRO A 143 19.02 17.78 -11.60
C PRO A 143 17.69 18.50 -11.37
N GLU A 144 16.66 18.12 -12.12
CA GLU A 144 15.29 18.61 -11.94
C GLU A 144 14.40 17.53 -11.33
N LYS A 145 13.63 17.92 -10.31
CA LYS A 145 12.72 17.02 -9.59
C LYS A 145 11.45 16.79 -10.40
N MET A 146 11.13 15.52 -10.60
CA MET A 146 9.96 15.05 -11.34
C MET A 146 8.98 14.37 -10.40
N VAL A 147 7.69 14.70 -10.49
CA VAL A 147 6.61 14.08 -9.73
C VAL A 147 5.73 13.21 -10.63
N ARG A 148 5.35 12.04 -10.12
CA ARG A 148 4.38 11.15 -10.76
C ARG A 148 3.00 11.79 -10.75
N TYR A 149 2.43 12.07 -11.92
CA TYR A 149 1.09 12.68 -12.02
C TYR A 149 0.03 11.70 -12.57
N GLU A 150 0.44 10.62 -13.24
CA GLU A 150 -0.48 9.63 -13.80
C GLU A 150 0.06 8.22 -13.64
N LEU A 151 -0.84 7.31 -13.25
CA LEU A 151 -0.69 5.87 -13.26
C LEU A 151 -1.91 5.30 -13.98
N ALA A 152 -1.69 4.58 -15.08
CA ALA A 152 -2.77 3.98 -15.86
C ALA A 152 -2.49 2.51 -16.11
N ASP A 153 -3.53 1.69 -15.97
CA ASP A 153 -3.51 0.32 -16.46
C ASP A 153 -3.65 0.33 -17.99
N ARG A 154 -2.82 -0.44 -18.68
CA ARG A 154 -2.76 -0.55 -20.14
C ARG A 154 -2.63 -2.03 -20.50
N ASP A 155 -2.93 -2.38 -21.74
CA ASP A 155 -2.90 -3.78 -22.22
C ASP A 155 -1.56 -4.49 -22.00
N ARG A 156 -0.46 -3.75 -21.80
CA ARG A 156 0.90 -4.27 -21.56
C ARG A 156 1.37 -4.14 -20.11
N GLY A 157 0.52 -3.69 -19.20
CA GLY A 157 0.84 -3.46 -17.79
C GLY A 157 0.60 -2.03 -17.33
N ILE A 158 1.16 -1.68 -16.19
CA ILE A 158 0.98 -0.35 -15.57
C ILE A 158 1.97 0.63 -16.19
N ALA A 159 1.42 1.71 -16.71
CA ALA A 159 2.15 2.83 -17.27
C ALA A 159 2.16 4.00 -16.27
N ALA A 160 3.32 4.65 -16.12
CA ALA A 160 3.49 5.78 -15.22
C ALA A 160 4.11 6.98 -15.94
N TRP A 161 3.59 8.17 -15.66
CA TRP A 161 4.06 9.43 -16.23
C TRP A 161 4.46 10.43 -15.16
N TYR A 162 5.53 11.14 -15.44
CA TYR A 162 6.16 12.12 -14.57
C TYR A 162 6.18 13.48 -15.23
N THR A 163 6.15 14.54 -14.44
CA THR A 163 6.23 15.93 -14.89
C THR A 163 7.06 16.76 -13.91
N ALA A 164 7.63 17.87 -14.37
CA ALA A 164 8.44 18.73 -13.52
C ALA A 164 7.61 19.31 -12.35
N CYS A 165 8.20 19.36 -11.17
CA CYS A 165 7.58 20.00 -10.02
C CYS A 165 7.65 21.53 -10.16
N GLY A 166 6.56 22.23 -9.82
CA GLY A 166 6.64 23.68 -9.61
C GLY A 166 7.51 24.05 -8.39
N LYS A 167 7.98 25.31 -8.33
CA LYS A 167 8.68 25.90 -7.18
C LYS A 167 7.73 26.06 -5.98
N GLU A 168 8.27 26.02 -4.76
CA GLU A 168 7.52 25.75 -3.53
C GLU A 168 6.43 26.78 -3.17
N GLY A 169 5.32 26.26 -2.59
CA GLY A 169 4.14 27.00 -2.12
C GLY A 169 2.98 26.06 -1.77
N GLU A 170 3.10 25.34 -0.64
CA GLU A 170 2.12 24.45 0.04
C GLU A 170 1.45 23.30 -0.75
N ARG A 171 1.49 23.28 -2.08
CA ARG A 171 0.97 22.18 -2.91
C ARG A 171 1.90 21.92 -4.08
N TYR A 172 2.13 20.64 -4.38
CA TYR A 172 2.78 20.26 -5.63
C TYR A 172 1.84 20.61 -6.78
N TYR A 173 2.16 21.67 -7.52
CA TYR A 173 1.44 22.00 -8.74
C TYR A 173 2.12 21.30 -9.91
N LYS A 174 1.31 20.62 -10.73
CA LYS A 174 1.71 20.26 -12.08
C LYS A 174 1.89 21.56 -12.86
N LEU A 175 3.06 21.73 -13.47
CA LEU A 175 3.25 22.78 -14.46
C LEU A 175 2.49 22.35 -15.73
N ASP A 176 1.40 23.04 -16.08
CA ASP A 176 0.56 22.72 -17.25
C ASP A 176 1.33 22.70 -18.58
N TYR A 177 2.50 23.36 -18.62
CA TYR A 177 3.38 23.45 -19.78
C TYR A 177 4.68 22.62 -19.66
N ALA A 178 4.83 21.80 -18.62
CA ALA A 178 6.04 21.00 -18.44
C ALA A 178 6.04 19.73 -19.31
N GLY A 179 7.24 19.35 -19.74
CA GLY A 179 7.46 18.07 -20.41
C GLY A 179 7.03 16.89 -19.53
N THR A 180 6.43 15.88 -20.17
CA THR A 180 6.05 14.64 -19.50
C THR A 180 7.01 13.53 -19.88
N VAL A 181 7.30 12.65 -18.92
CA VAL A 181 8.24 11.54 -19.10
C VAL A 181 7.56 10.22 -18.80
N PHE A 182 7.63 9.29 -19.75
CA PHE A 182 7.11 7.94 -19.60
C PHE A 182 8.13 7.04 -18.90
N ALA A 183 7.78 6.46 -17.75
CA ALA A 183 8.77 5.82 -16.88
C ALA A 183 9.38 4.54 -17.47
N GLU A 184 8.56 3.66 -18.05
CA GLU A 184 8.99 2.28 -18.35
C GLU A 184 10.18 2.20 -19.33
N LYS A 185 10.37 3.21 -20.17
CA LYS A 185 11.48 3.29 -21.12
C LYS A 185 12.65 4.17 -20.68
N ASN A 186 12.46 4.98 -19.63
CA ASN A 186 13.41 6.03 -19.26
C ASN A 186 13.98 5.87 -17.84
N LEU A 187 13.54 4.89 -17.06
CA LEU A 187 14.15 4.58 -15.77
C LEU A 187 15.60 4.14 -15.95
N VAL A 188 16.50 4.83 -15.27
CA VAL A 188 17.91 4.47 -15.23
C VAL A 188 18.11 3.35 -14.22
N VAL A 189 18.79 2.28 -14.65
CA VAL A 189 19.24 1.23 -13.73
C VAL A 189 20.46 1.75 -12.96
N PRO A 190 20.45 1.73 -11.62
CA PRO A 190 21.60 2.17 -10.82
C PRO A 190 22.90 1.48 -11.26
N GLY A 191 23.98 2.25 -11.38
CA GLY A 191 25.28 1.77 -11.86
C GLY A 191 25.43 1.65 -13.37
N THR A 192 24.44 2.08 -14.17
CA THR A 192 24.61 2.19 -15.64
C THR A 192 25.70 3.22 -15.97
N SER A 193 26.62 2.87 -16.86
CA SER A 193 27.68 3.78 -17.34
C SER A 193 27.10 5.02 -18.01
N PHE A 194 27.66 6.19 -17.68
CA PHE A 194 27.22 7.47 -18.24
C PHE A 194 27.45 7.57 -19.76
N ASP A 195 28.48 6.95 -20.30
CA ASP A 195 28.72 6.85 -21.75
C ASP A 195 27.58 6.14 -22.49
N VAL A 196 26.93 5.17 -21.84
CA VAL A 196 25.78 4.45 -22.39
C VAL A 196 24.54 5.34 -22.36
N LEU A 197 24.30 6.02 -21.24
CA LEU A 197 23.18 6.94 -21.08
C LEU A 197 23.24 8.09 -22.09
N GLU A 198 24.43 8.65 -22.31
CA GLU A 198 24.69 9.72 -23.27
C GLU A 198 24.54 9.29 -24.75
N LYS A 199 24.46 8.00 -25.06
CA LYS A 199 24.20 7.54 -26.43
C LYS A 199 22.72 7.28 -26.70
N GLN A 200 21.88 7.38 -25.67
CA GLN A 200 20.44 7.19 -25.84
C GLN A 200 19.80 8.41 -26.52
N GLU A 201 18.81 8.19 -27.38
CA GLU A 201 18.11 9.29 -28.06
C GLU A 201 17.35 10.20 -27.08
N ASN A 202 16.95 9.69 -25.91
CA ASN A 202 16.07 10.37 -24.95
C ASN A 202 16.79 10.78 -23.65
N GLN A 203 18.04 11.23 -23.73
CA GLN A 203 18.84 11.64 -22.56
C GLN A 203 18.13 12.62 -21.61
N ASN A 204 17.41 13.59 -22.16
CA ASN A 204 16.68 14.60 -21.36
C ASN A 204 15.40 14.06 -20.69
N SER A 205 15.05 12.80 -20.99
CA SER A 205 13.91 12.09 -20.40
C SER A 205 14.36 11.04 -19.38
N LEU A 206 15.66 10.85 -19.16
CA LEU A 206 16.16 9.86 -18.19
C LEU A 206 15.64 10.16 -16.78
N LEU A 207 15.23 9.11 -16.08
CA LEU A 207 14.71 9.18 -14.71
C LEU A 207 15.63 8.39 -13.78
N PHE A 208 16.33 9.13 -12.92
CA PHE A 208 17.18 8.63 -11.86
C PHE A 208 16.41 8.52 -10.56
N SER A 209 16.64 7.44 -9.81
CA SER A 209 15.97 7.18 -8.52
C SER A 209 16.45 8.13 -7.42
N THR A 210 17.69 8.60 -7.49
CA THR A 210 18.30 9.47 -6.49
C THR A 210 18.80 10.76 -7.13
N ARG A 211 18.87 11.83 -6.34
CA ARG A 211 19.37 13.13 -6.79
C ARG A 211 20.86 13.03 -7.09
N GLU A 212 21.60 12.30 -6.26
CA GLU A 212 23.05 12.16 -6.32
C GLU A 212 23.49 11.47 -7.61
N GLU A 213 22.79 10.42 -8.05
CA GLU A 213 23.10 9.77 -9.34
C GLU A 213 22.80 10.69 -10.52
N CYS A 214 21.69 11.44 -10.46
CA CYS A 214 21.37 12.43 -11.48
C CYS A 214 22.38 13.58 -11.52
N LEU A 215 22.83 14.05 -10.35
CA LEU A 215 23.81 15.12 -10.21
C LEU A 215 25.16 14.69 -10.79
N ALA A 216 25.64 13.48 -10.46
CA ALA A 216 26.87 12.94 -11.03
C ALA A 216 26.79 12.83 -12.57
N TYR A 217 25.62 12.47 -13.11
CA TYR A 217 25.42 12.48 -14.56
C TYR A 217 25.39 13.91 -15.15
N CYS A 218 24.79 14.88 -14.45
CA CYS A 218 24.81 16.28 -14.87
C CYS A 218 26.23 16.86 -14.86
N GLU A 219 27.02 16.55 -13.82
CA GLU A 219 28.44 16.93 -13.72
C GLU A 219 29.26 16.35 -14.87
N TYR A 220 29.08 15.06 -15.17
CA TYR A 220 29.67 14.41 -16.35
C TYR A 220 29.34 15.14 -17.67
N LEU A 221 28.08 15.54 -17.86
CA LEU A 221 27.67 16.31 -19.04
C LEU A 221 28.27 17.72 -19.04
N ASN A 222 28.35 18.38 -17.89
CA ASN A 222 28.92 19.72 -17.75
C ASN A 222 30.42 19.75 -18.07
N GLU A 223 31.19 18.78 -17.55
CA GLU A 223 32.61 18.61 -17.86
C GLU A 223 32.82 18.44 -19.37
N LYS A 224 32.00 17.60 -20.01
CA LYS A 224 32.07 17.35 -21.45
C LYS A 224 31.70 18.59 -22.28
N ASN A 225 30.76 19.38 -21.80
CA ASN A 225 30.36 20.65 -22.41
C ASN A 225 31.31 21.82 -22.08
N LEU A 226 32.42 21.56 -21.38
CA LEU A 226 33.43 22.55 -21.00
C LEU A 226 32.84 23.71 -20.17
N VAL A 227 31.85 23.40 -19.33
CA VAL A 227 31.27 24.37 -18.39
C VAL A 227 32.29 24.67 -17.30
N PRO A 228 32.71 25.94 -17.11
CA PRO A 228 33.62 26.33 -16.04
C PRO A 228 33.02 26.07 -14.66
N MET A 229 33.83 25.56 -13.73
CA MET A 229 33.41 25.21 -12.37
C MET A 229 32.87 26.39 -11.56
N ASP A 230 33.24 27.62 -11.92
CA ASP A 230 32.77 28.86 -11.29
C ASP A 230 31.45 29.39 -11.90
N THR A 231 30.84 28.66 -12.84
CA THR A 231 29.54 28.99 -13.45
C THR A 231 28.38 28.54 -12.55
N ILE A 232 28.34 29.10 -11.35
CA ILE A 232 27.38 28.73 -10.31
C ILE A 232 26.53 29.91 -9.83
N TYR A 233 26.55 31.02 -10.56
CA TYR A 233 25.85 32.25 -10.13
C TYR A 233 24.59 32.49 -10.95
N GLU A 234 23.58 33.06 -10.30
CA GLU A 234 22.47 33.68 -11.01
C GLU A 234 22.91 35.01 -11.66
N CYS A 235 22.00 35.60 -12.45
CA CYS A 235 22.27 36.84 -13.16
C CYS A 235 22.69 37.97 -12.19
N ASP A 236 22.06 38.03 -11.01
CA ASP A 236 22.30 39.06 -10.00
C ASP A 236 23.58 38.86 -9.17
N GLY A 237 24.28 37.74 -9.38
CA GLY A 237 25.52 37.39 -8.69
C GLY A 237 25.32 36.60 -7.39
N THR A 238 24.09 36.22 -7.05
CA THR A 238 23.85 35.25 -5.98
C THR A 238 24.29 33.86 -6.42
N VAL A 239 24.75 33.04 -5.49
CA VAL A 239 25.10 31.64 -5.77
C VAL A 239 23.81 30.88 -6.02
N TRP A 240 23.72 30.21 -7.17
CA TRP A 240 22.64 29.30 -7.48
C TRP A 240 22.67 28.16 -6.48
N LYS A 241 21.56 28.02 -5.77
CA LYS A 241 21.29 26.85 -4.93
C LYS A 241 20.13 26.13 -5.57
N SER A 242 20.30 24.84 -5.88
CA SER A 242 19.11 24.02 -6.03
C SER A 242 18.39 24.04 -4.69
N GLU A 243 17.08 24.32 -4.66
CA GLU A 243 16.25 24.53 -3.46
C GLU A 243 16.23 23.33 -2.47
N GLU A 244 17.04 22.30 -2.68
CA GLU A 244 17.23 21.14 -1.80
C GLU A 244 18.57 21.15 -1.00
N GLU A 245 19.33 22.25 -1.03
CA GLU A 245 20.47 22.54 -0.11
C GLU A 245 20.09 23.53 1.00
#